data_AF-A0A849L7Z2-F1
#
_entry.id   AF-A0A849L7Z2-F1
#
_cell.length_a   1.000
_cell.length_b   1.000
_cell.length_c   1.000
_cell.angle_alpha   90.00
_cell.angle_beta   90.00
_cell.angle_gamma   90.00
#
_symmetry.space_group_name_H-M   'P 1'
#
loop_
_entity.id
_entity.type
_entity.pdbx_description
1 polymer ?
#
loop_
_entity_poly.entity_id
_entity_poly.type
_entity_poly.pdbx_seq_one_letter_code
_entity_poly.pdbx_strand_id
1 'polypeptide(L)'
;LTIVAVGTSMPEFVTSVVAGLKRQGDVAFGNIVGSNIYNILGIGGATALIAPGAVPAEIVSFDNLVMIGVSVVLVAFAWTGLRIARWEGAALLVGYGIYLYAIWP
;
A
#
# COMPACT_ATOMS: atom_id res chain seq x y z
N LEU A 1 -5.02 -15.25 9.37
CA LEU A 1 -4.72 -13.87 8.94
C LEU A 1 -5.02 -13.65 7.44
N THR A 2 -4.54 -14.54 6.57
CA THR A 2 -4.61 -14.41 5.09
C THR A 2 -6.02 -14.31 4.49
N ILE A 3 -6.99 -15.15 4.87
CA ILE A 3 -8.34 -15.11 4.28
C ILE A 3 -9.09 -13.81 4.64
N VAL A 4 -8.94 -13.35 5.89
CA VAL A 4 -9.57 -12.11 6.36
C VAL A 4 -8.89 -10.89 5.73
N ALA A 5 -7.55 -10.88 5.67
CA ALA A 5 -6.79 -9.80 5.03
C ALA A 5 -7.08 -9.68 3.53
N VAL A 6 -7.21 -10.82 2.84
CA VAL A 6 -7.68 -10.86 1.44
C VAL A 6 -9.10 -10.31 1.35
N GLY A 7 -10.00 -10.71 2.25
CA GLY A 7 -11.39 -10.21 2.26
C GLY A 7 -11.52 -8.71 2.51
N THR A 8 -10.69 -8.11 3.38
CA THR A 8 -10.75 -6.68 3.68
C THR A 8 -10.16 -5.81 2.56
N SER A 9 -9.07 -6.25 1.92
CA SER A 9 -8.40 -5.44 0.89
C SER A 9 -8.70 -5.85 -0.55
N MET A 10 -9.40 -6.96 -0.78
CA MET A 10 -9.87 -7.34 -2.12
C MET A 10 -10.80 -6.31 -2.77
N PRO A 11 -11.81 -5.75 -2.08
CA PRO A 11 -12.70 -4.77 -2.70
C PRO A 11 -11.92 -3.55 -3.23
N GLU A 12 -10.93 -3.08 -2.47
CA GLU A 12 -10.10 -1.92 -2.78
C GLU A 12 -9.10 -2.21 -3.91
N PHE A 13 -8.59 -3.44 -3.95
CA PHE A 13 -7.77 -3.92 -5.06
C PHE A 13 -8.60 -3.99 -6.35
N VAL A 14 -9.81 -4.55 -6.29
CA VAL A 14 -10.71 -4.67 -7.44
C VAL A 14 -11.11 -3.28 -7.96
N THR A 15 -11.46 -2.33 -7.09
CA THR A 15 -11.81 -0.96 -7.52
C THR A 15 -10.62 -0.24 -8.17
N SER A 16 -9.41 -0.39 -7.62
CA SER A 16 -8.17 0.15 -8.22
C SER A 16 -7.88 -0.45 -9.60
N VAL A 17 -8.01 -1.78 -9.75
CA VAL A 17 -7.78 -2.47 -11.03
C VAL A 17 -8.81 -2.04 -12.08
N VAL A 18 -10.09 -1.99 -11.72
CA VAL A 18 -11.16 -1.57 -12.63
C VAL A 18 -10.97 -0.11 -13.07
N ALA A 19 -10.60 0.79 -12.16
CA ALA A 19 -10.28 2.18 -12.50
C ALA A 19 -9.07 2.27 -13.46
N GLY A 20 -8.02 1.48 -13.22
CA GLY A 20 -6.86 1.37 -14.10
C GLY A 20 -7.22 0.86 -15.50
N LEU A 21 -8.06 -0.17 -15.60
CA LEU A 21 -8.54 -0.72 -16.88
C LEU A 21 -9.42 0.29 -17.64
N LYS A 22 -10.19 1.11 -16.93
CA LYS A 22 -10.98 2.22 -17.50
C LYS A 22 -10.15 3.46 -17.85
N ARG A 23 -8.82 3.40 -17.73
CA ARG A 23 -7.88 4.53 -17.95
C ARG A 23 -8.15 5.73 -17.03
N GLN A 24 -8.75 5.50 -15.87
CA GLN A 24 -9.00 6.50 -14.84
C GLN A 24 -7.86 6.48 -13.81
N GLY A 25 -6.66 6.82 -14.25
CA GLY A 25 -5.43 6.76 -13.44
C GLY A 25 -5.54 7.59 -12.16
N ASP A 26 -6.11 8.78 -12.25
CA ASP A 26 -6.25 9.70 -11.11
C ASP A 26 -7.18 9.11 -10.02
N VAL A 27 -8.23 8.40 -10.42
CA VAL A 27 -9.16 7.71 -9.51
C VAL A 27 -8.50 6.50 -8.86
N ALA A 28 -7.75 5.71 -9.63
CA ALA A 28 -7.00 4.57 -9.11
C ALA A 28 -5.95 5.03 -8.08
N PHE A 29 -5.23 6.11 -8.39
CA PHE A 29 -4.24 6.70 -7.48
C PHE A 29 -4.90 7.22 -6.19
N GLY A 30 -5.99 7.98 -6.31
CA GLY A 30 -6.74 8.48 -5.16
C GLY A 30 -7.26 7.37 -4.26
N ASN A 31 -7.71 6.26 -4.83
CA ASN A 31 -8.15 5.09 -4.07
C ASN A 31 -6.98 4.46 -3.27
N ILE A 32 -5.84 4.22 -3.93
CA ILE A 32 -4.65 3.62 -3.28
C ILE A 32 -4.16 4.49 -2.12
N VAL A 33 -3.98 5.79 -2.35
CA VAL A 33 -3.49 6.72 -1.33
C VAL A 33 -4.51 6.89 -0.20
N GLY A 34 -5.79 7.08 -0.55
CA GLY A 34 -6.88 7.27 0.41
C GLY A 34 -7.06 6.06 1.34
N SER A 35 -7.09 4.85 0.79
CA SER A 35 -7.22 3.62 1.58
C SER A 35 -6.04 3.41 2.54
N ASN A 36 -4.81 3.70 2.12
CA ASN A 36 -3.64 3.60 3.00
C ASN A 36 -3.71 4.60 4.17
N ILE A 37 -4.11 5.84 3.90
CA ILE A 37 -4.30 6.86 4.95
C ILE A 37 -5.40 6.42 5.93
N TYR A 38 -6.53 5.93 5.42
CA TYR A 38 -7.64 5.46 6.26
C TYR A 38 -7.25 4.24 7.10
N ASN A 39 -6.49 3.30 6.55
CA ASN A 39 -6.04 2.11 7.27
C ASN A 39 -5.10 2.46 8.41
N ILE A 40 -4.16 3.39 8.20
CA ILE A 40 -3.20 3.80 9.24
C ILE A 40 -3.88 4.69 10.29
N LEU A 41 -4.56 5.76 9.86
CA LEU A 41 -5.10 6.77 10.78
C LEU A 41 -6.47 6.39 11.34
N GLY A 42 -7.36 5.88 10.49
CA GLY A 42 -8.72 5.51 10.85
C GLY A 42 -8.73 4.20 11.64
N ILE A 43 -8.42 3.08 10.97
CA ILE A 43 -8.49 1.75 11.60
C ILE A 43 -7.36 1.58 12.62
N GLY A 44 -6.11 1.85 12.23
CA GLY A 44 -4.96 1.72 13.12
C GLY A 44 -5.04 2.66 14.32
N GLY A 45 -5.34 3.94 14.08
CA GLY A 45 -5.52 4.93 15.14
C GLY A 45 -6.68 4.61 16.09
N ALA A 46 -7.86 4.25 15.57
CA ALA A 46 -8.98 3.85 16.43
C ALA A 46 -8.67 2.59 17.25
N THR A 47 -8.01 1.60 16.64
CA THR A 47 -7.60 0.37 17.33
C THR A 47 -6.59 0.67 18.43
N ALA A 48 -5.62 1.55 18.18
CA ALA A 48 -4.64 1.97 19.18
C ALA A 48 -5.26 2.71 20.38
N LEU A 49 -6.34 3.47 20.15
CA LEU A 49 -7.09 4.14 21.22
C LEU A 49 -7.90 3.16 22.09
N ILE A 50 -8.49 2.13 21.48
CA ILE A 50 -9.36 1.16 22.16
C ILE A 50 -8.53 0.07 22.86
N ALA A 51 -7.53 -0.47 22.16
CA ALA A 51 -6.71 -1.60 22.60
C ALA A 51 -5.23 -1.31 22.29
N PRO A 52 -4.55 -0.50 23.11
CA PRO A 52 -3.13 -0.21 22.95
C PRO A 52 -2.33 -1.50 23.11
N GLY A 53 -1.80 -2.02 22.00
CA GLY A 53 -0.94 -3.19 21.92
C GLY A 53 0.50 -2.82 21.59
N ALA A 54 1.45 -3.67 21.99
CA ALA A 54 2.84 -3.54 21.57
C ALA A 54 2.99 -3.96 20.09
N VAL A 55 3.64 -3.11 19.29
CA VAL A 55 3.99 -3.44 17.91
C VAL A 55 5.22 -4.36 17.92
N PRO A 56 5.21 -5.50 17.22
CA PRO A 56 6.36 -6.38 17.09
C PRO A 56 7.61 -5.62 16.58
N ALA A 57 8.77 -5.88 17.18
CA ALA A 57 10.02 -5.16 16.87
C ALA A 57 10.50 -5.37 15.41
N GLU A 58 10.19 -6.51 14.81
CA GLU A 58 10.46 -6.84 13.41
C GLU A 58 9.74 -5.89 12.44
N ILE A 59 8.48 -5.57 12.73
CA ILE A 59 7.68 -4.63 11.93
C ILE A 59 8.28 -3.22 12.01
N VAL A 60 8.73 -2.80 13.20
CA VAL A 60 9.25 -1.44 13.43
C VAL A 60 10.61 -1.23 12.75
N SER A 61 11.46 -2.24 12.71
CA SER A 61 12.85 -2.11 12.28
C SER A 61 13.07 -2.30 10.78
N PHE A 62 12.31 -3.18 10.12
CA PHE A 62 12.50 -3.46 8.69
C PHE A 62 11.28 -3.05 7.86
N ASP A 63 10.11 -3.61 8.17
CA ASP A 63 8.91 -3.41 7.34
C ASP A 63 8.47 -1.95 7.27
N ASN A 64 8.54 -1.22 8.40
CA ASN A 64 8.14 0.18 8.44
C ASN A 64 9.08 1.09 7.63
N LEU A 65 10.40 0.81 7.63
CA LEU A 65 11.36 1.55 6.83
C LEU A 65 11.16 1.30 5.33
N VAL A 66 10.92 0.05 4.95
CA VAL A 66 10.58 -0.30 3.55
C VAL A 66 9.28 0.37 3.13
N MET A 67 8.26 0.36 3.98
CA MET A 67 6.96 0.98 3.70
C MET A 67 7.08 2.50 3.49
N ILE A 68 7.87 3.18 4.32
CA ILE A 68 8.17 4.62 4.15
C ILE A 68 8.93 4.85 2.83
N GLY A 69 9.98 4.06 2.56
CA GLY A 69 10.77 4.19 1.34
C GLY A 69 9.94 4.02 0.07
N VAL A 70 9.11 2.98 0.00
CA VAL A 70 8.21 2.73 -1.14
C VAL A 70 7.16 3.83 -1.25
N SER A 71 6.64 4.34 -0.15
CA SER A 71 5.67 5.45 -0.16
C SER A 71 6.28 6.73 -0.74
N VAL A 72 7.54 7.04 -0.39
CA VAL A 72 8.27 8.19 -0.95
C VAL A 72 8.50 8.00 -2.46
N VAL A 73 8.90 6.81 -2.89
CA VAL A 73 9.08 6.49 -4.33
C VAL A 73 7.77 6.63 -5.09
N LEU A 74 6.67 6.11 -4.53
CA LEU A 74 5.34 6.21 -5.12
C LEU A 74 4.90 7.68 -5.28
N VAL A 75 5.11 8.50 -4.26
CA VAL A 75 4.82 9.95 -4.32
C VAL A 75 5.72 10.65 -5.34
N ALA A 76 7.00 10.29 -5.44
CA ALA A 76 7.92 10.85 -6.41
C ALA A 76 7.50 10.54 -7.86
N PHE A 77 7.08 9.30 -8.15
CA PHE A 77 6.54 8.91 -9.46
C PHE A 77 5.21 9.60 -9.75
N ALA A 78 4.35 9.77 -8.74
CA ALA A 78 3.08 10.46 -8.90
C ALA A 78 3.20 11.99 -9.01
N TRP A 79 4.34 12.58 -8.65
CA TRP A 79 4.55 14.03 -8.71
C TRP A 79 4.42 14.56 -10.15
N THR A 80 4.82 13.77 -11.14
CA THR A 80 4.67 14.09 -12.57
C THR A 80 3.25 13.80 -13.07
N GLY A 81 2.31 14.67 -12.71
CA GLY A 81 0.96 14.69 -13.30
C GLY A 81 -0.01 13.64 -12.76
N LEU A 82 0.20 13.14 -11.54
CA LEU A 82 -0.67 12.16 -10.85
C LEU A 82 -0.85 10.84 -11.61
N ARG A 83 0.11 10.51 -12.48
CA ARG A 83 0.05 9.33 -13.34
C ARG A 83 1.27 8.47 -13.11
N ILE A 84 1.03 7.19 -12.86
CA ILE A 84 2.07 6.17 -12.83
C ILE A 84 2.21 5.60 -14.23
N ALA A 85 3.38 5.79 -14.84
CA ALA A 85 3.73 5.18 -16.11
C ALA A 85 3.85 3.66 -15.98
N ARG A 86 3.68 2.94 -17.09
CA ARG A 86 3.76 1.46 -17.08
C ARG A 86 5.10 0.94 -16.55
N TRP A 87 6.19 1.66 -16.80
CA TRP A 87 7.52 1.29 -16.32
C TRP A 87 7.68 1.52 -14.81
N GLU A 88 7.09 2.59 -14.26
CA GLU A 88 7.09 2.88 -12.81
C GLU A 88 6.28 1.82 -12.07
N GLY A 89 5.11 1.45 -12.60
CA GLY A 89 4.31 0.35 -12.07
C GLY A 89 5.04 -0.99 -12.12
N ALA A 90 5.78 -1.28 -13.20
CA ALA A 90 6.61 -2.48 -13.30
C ALA A 90 7.77 -2.46 -12.27
N ALA A 91 8.43 -1.32 -12.07
CA ALA A 91 9.49 -1.18 -11.07
C ALA A 91 8.96 -1.42 -9.65
N LEU A 92 7.78 -0.87 -9.33
CA LEU A 92 7.12 -1.09 -8.03
C LEU A 92 6.74 -2.57 -7.83
N LEU A 93 6.24 -3.25 -8.88
CA LEU A 93 5.92 -4.69 -8.82
C LEU A 93 7.17 -5.55 -8.63
N VAL A 94 8.29 -5.22 -9.30
CA VAL A 94 9.57 -5.92 -9.10
C VAL A 94 10.07 -5.69 -7.67
N GLY A 95 10.01 -4.45 -7.17
CA GLY A 95 10.35 -4.13 -5.79
C GLY A 95 9.51 -4.93 -4.78
N TYR A 96 8.21 -5.08 -5.04
CA TYR A 96 7.34 -5.93 -4.24
C TYR A 96 7.75 -7.41 -4.29
N GLY A 97 8.13 -7.93 -5.47
CA GLY A 97 8.66 -9.29 -5.61
C GLY A 97 9.97 -9.51 -4.83
N ILE A 98 10.88 -8.53 -4.84
CA ILE A 98 12.13 -8.57 -4.06
C ILE A 98 11.82 -8.56 -2.56
N TYR A 99 10.88 -7.71 -2.13
CA TYR A 99 10.43 -7.66 -0.74
C TYR A 99 9.84 -9.00 -0.29
N LEU A 100 8.97 -9.60 -1.11
CA LEU A 100 8.42 -10.93 -0.84
C LEU A 100 9.52 -11.98 -0.71
N TYR A 101 10.53 -11.95 -1.58
CA TYR A 101 11.66 -12.88 -1.49
C TYR A 101 12.50 -12.67 -0.22
N ALA A 102 12.69 -11.41 0.20
CA ALA A 102 13.47 -11.08 1.39
C ALA A 102 12.78 -11.46 2.70
N ILE A 103 11.43 -11.43 2.74
CA ILE A 103 10.64 -11.79 3.93
C ILE A 103 10.21 -13.26 3.94
N TRP A 104 10.35 -13.97 2.81
CA TRP A 104 10.00 -15.39 2.72
C TRP A 104 11.04 -16.23 3.49
N PRO A 105 10.59 -17.18 4.34
CA PRO A 105 11.48 -18.06 5.11
C PRO A 105 12.23 -19.07 4.25
#